data_AF-A0A934LTH0-F1
#
_entry.id   AF-A0A934LTH0-F1
#
_cell.length_a   1.000
_cell.length_b   1.000
_cell.length_c   1.000
_cell.angle_alpha   90.00
_cell.angle_beta   90.00
_cell.angle_gamma   90.00
#
_symmetry.space_group_name_H-M   'P 1'
#
loop_
_entity.id
_entity.type
_entity.pdbx_description
1 polymer ?
#
loop_
_entity_poly.entity_id
_entity_poly.type
_entity_poly.pdbx_seq_one_letter_code
_entity_poly.pdbx_strand_id
1 'polypeptide(L)'
;MVTQLDEKITGAESVNWDLSDLYAAIDDPKIEQDILRTDERADKFAEVYRGKVATFDAEEMYEAVVEYEGIVEAASRLEAYAHLIWTTDSANAKYGALLQKLTEWSSRLQQTLVFFELEWVNAPDEFANQMISHPVLSHYHHWLEATRRYQPHRLSEPEEKILAEKAVTGRDAWTRFFSEFLGNTRYPFEGEELTQSAILSKLYVPDRDVRKRAAAAFTDVMQKQLPVLTFVFNTLAAEKASDDRLRHYPSWVSSRNLANEVSDEVVDALINAVTSRYDIVERYYKLKRELLGVDKLYDYDRYA
;
A
#
# COMPACT_ATOMS: atom_id res chain seq x y z
N MET A 1 8.87 -33.78 2.94
CA MET A 1 7.48 -34.03 3.37
C MET A 1 7.04 -32.77 4.09
N VAL A 2 6.24 -31.95 3.43
CA VAL A 2 5.64 -30.76 4.04
C VAL A 2 4.61 -31.29 5.02
N THR A 3 4.85 -31.09 6.31
CA THR A 3 3.89 -31.39 7.36
C THR A 3 2.68 -30.51 7.08
N GLN A 4 1.61 -31.13 6.58
CA GLN A 4 0.29 -30.52 6.54
C GLN A 4 -0.02 -30.16 7.99
N LEU A 5 -0.04 -28.88 8.32
CA LEU A 5 -0.64 -28.43 9.57
C LEU A 5 -2.05 -29.04 9.58
N ASP A 6 -2.37 -29.83 10.60
CA ASP A 6 -3.73 -30.29 10.85
C ASP A 6 -4.59 -29.04 11.08
N GLU A 7 -5.06 -28.44 9.99
CA GLU A 7 -6.00 -27.34 10.02
C GLU A 7 -7.26 -27.88 10.68
N LYS A 8 -7.45 -27.48 11.93
CA LYS A 8 -8.66 -27.78 12.68
C LYS A 8 -9.85 -27.27 11.87
N ILE A 9 -10.61 -28.19 11.30
CA ILE A 9 -11.85 -27.88 10.58
C ILE A 9 -12.77 -27.14 11.54
N THR A 10 -13.04 -25.88 11.20
CA THR A 10 -13.86 -24.91 11.91
C THR A 10 -15.31 -24.91 11.43
N GLY A 11 -15.59 -25.49 10.26
CA GLY A 11 -16.90 -25.44 9.60
C GLY A 11 -17.13 -24.15 8.79
N ALA A 12 -16.12 -23.29 8.70
CA ALA A 12 -16.15 -22.03 7.95
C ALA A 12 -15.31 -22.08 6.67
N GLU A 13 -14.78 -23.25 6.28
CA GLU A 13 -13.86 -23.42 5.14
C GLU A 13 -14.49 -23.01 3.80
N SER A 14 -15.82 -22.99 3.73
CA SER A 14 -16.59 -22.59 2.55
C SER A 14 -17.34 -21.26 2.72
N VAL A 15 -17.16 -20.59 3.86
CA VAL A 15 -17.83 -19.31 4.15
C VAL A 15 -17.01 -18.18 3.56
N ASN A 16 -17.39 -17.76 2.35
CA ASN A 16 -16.79 -16.65 1.63
C ASN A 16 -17.80 -15.51 1.45
N TRP A 17 -17.31 -14.30 1.26
CA TRP A 17 -18.12 -13.19 0.75
C TRP A 17 -18.72 -13.53 -0.63
N ASP A 18 -19.92 -13.01 -0.88
CA ASP A 18 -20.55 -13.06 -2.19
C ASP A 18 -19.97 -11.94 -3.06
N LEU A 19 -19.37 -12.30 -4.20
CA LEU A 19 -18.76 -11.39 -5.16
C LEU A 19 -19.56 -11.29 -6.47
N SER A 20 -20.74 -11.91 -6.53
CA SER A 20 -21.57 -11.96 -7.75
C SER A 20 -22.10 -10.60 -8.19
N ASP A 21 -22.15 -9.62 -7.28
CA ASP A 21 -22.43 -8.21 -7.59
C ASP A 21 -21.36 -7.58 -8.51
N LEU A 22 -20.12 -8.12 -8.49
CA LEU A 22 -19.04 -7.70 -9.38
C LEU A 22 -19.00 -8.61 -10.62
N TYR A 23 -18.72 -9.90 -10.42
CA TYR A 23 -18.63 -10.90 -11.48
C TYR A 23 -19.10 -12.26 -10.95
N ALA A 24 -19.79 -13.03 -11.79
CA ALA A 24 -20.40 -14.29 -11.37
C ALA A 24 -19.38 -15.39 -11.02
N ALA A 25 -18.22 -15.37 -11.69
CA ALA A 25 -17.12 -16.32 -11.50
C ALA A 25 -15.83 -15.78 -12.12
N ILE A 26 -14.70 -16.44 -11.86
CA ILE A 26 -13.38 -16.02 -12.40
C ILE A 26 -13.27 -16.13 -13.92
N ASP A 27 -14.17 -16.87 -14.54
CA ASP A 27 -14.31 -17.07 -15.98
C ASP A 27 -15.56 -16.39 -16.55
N ASP A 28 -16.16 -15.46 -15.79
CA ASP A 28 -17.27 -14.64 -16.28
C ASP A 28 -16.83 -13.88 -17.55
N PRO A 29 -17.48 -14.08 -18.71
CA PRO A 29 -17.14 -13.38 -19.95
C PRO A 29 -17.17 -11.86 -19.83
N LYS A 30 -17.91 -11.30 -18.85
CA LYS A 30 -17.93 -9.86 -18.57
C LYS A 30 -16.57 -9.31 -18.19
N ILE A 31 -15.69 -10.11 -17.55
CA ILE A 31 -14.35 -9.67 -17.18
C ILE A 31 -13.58 -9.25 -18.43
N GLU A 32 -13.54 -10.11 -19.45
CA GLU A 32 -12.86 -9.79 -20.72
C GLU A 32 -13.55 -8.66 -21.48
N GLN A 33 -14.88 -8.59 -21.44
CA GLN A 33 -15.63 -7.50 -22.09
C GLN A 33 -15.32 -6.14 -21.44
N ASP A 34 -15.27 -6.08 -20.11
CA ASP A 34 -14.97 -4.86 -19.37
C ASP A 34 -13.52 -4.44 -19.57
N ILE A 35 -12.56 -5.38 -19.62
CA ILE A 35 -11.17 -5.12 -19.99
C ILE A 35 -11.11 -4.42 -21.36
N LEU A 36 -11.69 -5.05 -22.39
CA LEU A 36 -11.64 -4.52 -23.76
C LEU A 36 -12.33 -3.16 -23.87
N ARG A 37 -13.50 -3.02 -23.25
CA ARG A 37 -14.23 -1.75 -23.23
C ARG A 37 -13.45 -0.65 -22.52
N THR A 38 -12.76 -0.98 -21.44
CA THR A 38 -11.96 -0.01 -20.67
C THR A 38 -10.70 0.39 -21.45
N ASP A 39 -10.05 -0.54 -22.14
CA ASP A 39 -8.94 -0.26 -23.05
C ASP A 39 -9.38 0.69 -24.19
N GLU A 40 -10.49 0.38 -24.87
CA GLU A 40 -11.03 1.24 -25.94
C GLU A 40 -11.35 2.67 -25.46
N ARG A 41 -11.92 2.79 -24.26
CA ARG A 41 -12.20 4.09 -23.64
C ARG A 41 -10.92 4.85 -23.32
N ALA A 42 -9.91 4.18 -22.76
CA ALA A 42 -8.63 4.80 -22.42
C ALA A 42 -7.84 5.24 -23.66
N ASP A 43 -7.83 4.43 -24.71
CA ASP A 43 -7.18 4.78 -25.98
C ASP A 43 -7.85 6.00 -26.61
N LYS A 44 -9.19 6.01 -26.67
CA LYS A 44 -9.96 7.16 -27.16
C LYS A 44 -9.75 8.40 -26.30
N PHE A 45 -9.74 8.23 -24.97
CA PHE A 45 -9.48 9.33 -24.03
C PHE A 45 -8.10 9.96 -24.28
N ALA A 46 -7.07 9.13 -24.45
CA ALA A 46 -5.73 9.59 -24.80
C ALA A 46 -5.67 10.27 -26.18
N GLU A 47 -6.35 9.74 -27.19
CA GLU A 47 -6.41 10.35 -28.54
C GLU A 47 -7.07 11.75 -28.51
N VAL A 48 -8.16 11.88 -27.76
CA VAL A 48 -8.94 13.11 -27.71
C VAL A 48 -8.23 14.20 -26.89
N TYR A 49 -7.73 13.87 -25.70
CA TYR A 49 -7.34 14.88 -24.70
C TYR A 49 -5.83 15.11 -24.57
N ARG A 50 -4.97 14.19 -25.02
CA ARG A 50 -3.51 14.31 -24.84
C ARG A 50 -2.94 15.53 -25.55
N GLY A 51 -2.11 16.28 -24.83
CA GLY A 51 -1.46 17.51 -25.25
C GLY A 51 -2.38 18.73 -25.29
N LYS A 52 -3.61 18.62 -24.78
CA LYS A 52 -4.65 19.66 -24.91
C LYS A 52 -5.25 20.10 -23.57
N VAL A 53 -4.89 19.49 -22.44
CA VAL A 53 -5.56 19.75 -21.16
C VAL A 53 -5.57 21.24 -20.80
N ALA A 54 -4.46 21.93 -21.01
CA ALA A 54 -4.33 23.36 -20.71
C ALA A 54 -5.08 24.29 -21.70
N THR A 55 -5.79 23.74 -22.70
CA THR A 55 -6.58 24.51 -23.67
C THR A 55 -8.09 24.34 -23.50
N PHE A 56 -8.53 23.52 -22.55
CA PHE A 56 -9.95 23.23 -22.34
C PHE A 56 -10.71 24.45 -21.81
N ASP A 57 -11.98 24.57 -22.17
CA ASP A 57 -12.92 25.31 -21.32
C ASP A 57 -13.37 24.45 -20.12
N ALA A 58 -14.20 25.03 -19.24
CA ALA A 58 -14.62 24.35 -18.03
C ALA A 58 -15.57 23.16 -18.28
N GLU A 59 -16.33 23.17 -19.38
CA GLU A 59 -17.22 22.06 -19.74
C GLU A 59 -16.39 20.92 -20.34
N GLU A 60 -15.44 21.23 -21.23
CA GLU A 60 -14.48 20.25 -21.76
C GLU A 60 -13.66 19.59 -20.64
N MET A 61 -13.21 20.37 -19.65
CA MET A 61 -12.51 19.84 -18.48
C MET A 61 -13.43 18.94 -17.65
N TYR A 62 -14.70 19.31 -17.46
CA TYR A 62 -15.66 18.48 -16.74
C TYR A 62 -15.89 17.15 -17.44
N GLU A 63 -16.14 17.17 -18.75
CA GLU A 63 -16.33 15.96 -19.56
C GLU A 63 -15.09 15.04 -19.52
N ALA A 64 -13.89 15.63 -19.57
CA ALA A 64 -12.64 14.88 -19.45
C ALA A 64 -12.50 14.22 -18.07
N VAL A 65 -12.77 14.95 -16.99
CA VAL A 65 -12.67 14.39 -15.62
C VAL A 65 -13.69 13.27 -15.40
N VAL A 66 -14.93 13.43 -15.87
CA VAL A 66 -15.98 12.39 -15.77
C VAL A 66 -15.57 11.12 -16.52
N GLU A 67 -15.05 11.25 -17.74
CA GLU A 67 -14.62 10.08 -18.51
C GLU A 67 -13.40 9.40 -17.88
N TYR A 68 -12.43 10.19 -17.40
CA TYR A 68 -11.27 9.69 -16.66
C TYR A 68 -11.70 8.89 -15.42
N GLU A 69 -12.56 9.47 -14.58
CA GLU A 69 -13.13 8.79 -13.41
C GLU A 69 -13.81 7.49 -13.79
N GLY A 70 -14.66 7.51 -14.82
CA GLY A 70 -15.38 6.32 -15.26
C GLY A 70 -14.49 5.22 -15.84
N ILE A 71 -13.30 5.54 -16.36
CA ILE A 71 -12.31 4.53 -16.79
C ILE A 71 -11.61 3.95 -15.56
N VAL A 72 -11.16 4.80 -14.63
CA VAL A 72 -10.46 4.37 -13.41
C VAL A 72 -11.38 3.54 -12.51
N GLU A 73 -12.66 3.89 -12.40
CA GLU A 73 -13.65 3.13 -11.63
C GLU A 73 -13.84 1.72 -12.21
N ALA A 74 -13.93 1.59 -13.54
CA ALA A 74 -14.08 0.30 -14.21
C ALA A 74 -12.86 -0.61 -13.97
N ALA A 75 -11.65 -0.05 -14.08
CA ALA A 75 -10.42 -0.78 -13.75
C ALA A 75 -10.35 -1.18 -12.28
N SER A 76 -10.70 -0.26 -11.37
CA SER A 76 -10.72 -0.52 -9.92
C SER A 76 -11.67 -1.66 -9.55
N ARG A 77 -12.83 -1.76 -10.24
CA ARG A 77 -13.80 -2.84 -10.03
C ARG A 77 -13.26 -4.21 -10.40
N LEU A 78 -12.58 -4.30 -11.55
CA LEU A 78 -11.90 -5.51 -12.03
C LEU A 78 -10.81 -5.96 -11.05
N GLU A 79 -9.94 -5.04 -10.64
CA GLU A 79 -8.87 -5.32 -9.67
C GLU A 79 -9.41 -5.75 -8.32
N ALA A 80 -10.42 -5.04 -7.79
CA ALA A 80 -11.04 -5.36 -6.51
C ALA A 80 -11.61 -6.77 -6.52
N TYR A 81 -12.32 -7.17 -7.58
CA TYR A 81 -12.82 -8.53 -7.71
C TYR A 81 -11.70 -9.57 -7.66
N ALA A 82 -10.65 -9.40 -8.48
CA ALA A 82 -9.55 -10.37 -8.51
C ALA A 82 -8.78 -10.46 -7.19
N HIS A 83 -8.59 -9.34 -6.51
CA HIS A 83 -7.98 -9.33 -5.18
C HIS A 83 -8.87 -10.03 -4.15
N LEU A 84 -10.17 -9.70 -4.09
CA LEU A 84 -11.11 -10.30 -3.15
C LEU A 84 -11.26 -11.80 -3.34
N ILE A 85 -11.40 -12.29 -4.59
CA ILE A 85 -11.50 -13.73 -4.84
C ILE A 85 -10.19 -14.44 -4.49
N TRP A 86 -9.03 -13.86 -4.82
CA TRP A 86 -7.73 -14.44 -4.44
C TRP A 86 -7.55 -14.54 -2.92
N THR A 87 -8.01 -13.54 -2.16
CA THR A 87 -7.93 -13.61 -0.70
C THR A 87 -8.80 -14.70 -0.06
N THR A 88 -9.77 -15.29 -0.79
CA THR A 88 -10.53 -16.45 -0.31
C THR A 88 -9.70 -17.74 -0.31
N ASP A 89 -8.75 -17.86 -1.24
CA ASP A 89 -7.82 -18.98 -1.33
C ASP A 89 -6.55 -18.54 -2.08
N SER A 90 -5.58 -18.01 -1.34
CA SER A 90 -4.35 -17.48 -1.92
C SER A 90 -3.42 -18.55 -2.52
N ALA A 91 -3.65 -19.83 -2.21
CA ALA A 91 -2.93 -20.96 -2.80
C ALA A 91 -3.53 -21.42 -4.14
N ASN A 92 -4.71 -20.92 -4.51
CA ASN A 92 -5.37 -21.26 -5.75
C ASN A 92 -4.66 -20.61 -6.95
N ALA A 93 -4.00 -21.43 -7.77
CA ALA A 93 -3.27 -20.96 -8.95
C ALA A 93 -4.15 -20.19 -9.95
N LYS A 94 -5.45 -20.49 -10.07
CA LYS A 94 -6.35 -19.78 -10.99
C LYS A 94 -6.67 -18.37 -10.49
N TYR A 95 -6.87 -18.21 -9.18
CA TYR A 95 -7.11 -16.90 -8.59
C TYR A 95 -5.85 -16.03 -8.67
N GLY A 96 -4.68 -16.62 -8.38
CA GLY A 96 -3.40 -15.95 -8.56
C GLY A 96 -3.15 -15.51 -10.01
N ALA A 97 -3.49 -16.36 -10.99
CA ALA A 97 -3.35 -16.01 -12.41
C ALA A 97 -4.26 -14.85 -12.83
N LEU A 98 -5.52 -14.81 -12.35
CA LEU A 98 -6.43 -13.69 -12.61
C LEU A 98 -5.92 -12.38 -11.99
N LEU A 99 -5.48 -12.43 -10.73
CA LEU A 99 -4.92 -11.27 -10.04
C LEU A 99 -3.69 -10.72 -10.78
N GLN A 100 -2.77 -11.59 -11.18
CA GLN A 100 -1.59 -11.18 -11.96
C GLN A 100 -1.99 -10.56 -13.29
N LYS A 101 -2.89 -11.21 -14.05
CA LYS A 101 -3.37 -10.70 -15.34
C LYS A 101 -3.94 -9.28 -15.21
N LEU A 102 -4.82 -9.04 -14.23
CA LEU A 102 -5.45 -7.73 -14.04
C LEU A 102 -4.46 -6.69 -13.52
N THR A 103 -3.50 -7.08 -12.67
CA THR A 103 -2.42 -6.19 -12.22
C THR A 103 -1.57 -5.70 -13.40
N GLU A 104 -1.15 -6.62 -14.28
CA GLU A 104 -0.36 -6.27 -15.47
C GLU A 104 -1.16 -5.43 -16.46
N TRP A 105 -2.45 -5.74 -16.65
CA TRP A 105 -3.35 -4.99 -17.51
C TRP A 105 -3.58 -3.56 -17.00
N SER A 106 -3.93 -3.40 -15.73
CA SER A 106 -4.15 -2.09 -15.11
C SER A 106 -2.90 -1.22 -15.13
N SER A 107 -1.71 -1.81 -14.95
CA SER A 107 -0.45 -1.08 -15.11
C SER A 107 -0.28 -0.49 -16.52
N ARG A 108 -0.65 -1.23 -17.57
CA ARG A 108 -0.63 -0.71 -18.96
C ARG A 108 -1.70 0.36 -19.16
N LEU A 109 -2.90 0.17 -18.63
CA LEU A 109 -3.98 1.16 -18.68
C LEU A 109 -3.55 2.49 -18.03
N GLN A 110 -2.92 2.43 -16.85
CA GLN A 110 -2.41 3.59 -16.15
C GLN A 110 -1.34 4.32 -16.96
N GLN A 111 -0.46 3.60 -17.67
CA GLN A 111 0.52 4.22 -18.58
C GLN A 111 -0.17 5.00 -19.72
N THR A 112 -1.30 4.51 -20.23
CA THR A 112 -2.09 5.24 -21.24
C THR A 112 -2.71 6.51 -20.65
N LEU A 113 -3.18 6.49 -19.40
CA LEU A 113 -3.93 7.59 -18.78
C LEU A 113 -3.07 8.62 -18.05
N VAL A 114 -1.83 8.29 -17.67
CA VAL A 114 -0.97 9.12 -16.79
C VAL A 114 -0.75 10.55 -17.31
N PHE A 115 -0.84 10.76 -18.63
CA PHE A 115 -0.67 12.09 -19.22
C PHE A 115 -1.67 13.10 -18.67
N PHE A 116 -2.90 12.69 -18.35
CA PHE A 116 -3.97 13.62 -18.00
C PHE A 116 -3.68 14.33 -16.68
N GLU A 117 -3.33 13.56 -15.65
CA GLU A 117 -2.89 14.12 -14.37
C GLU A 117 -1.60 14.93 -14.55
N LEU A 118 -0.64 14.47 -15.37
CA LEU A 118 0.61 15.18 -15.59
C LEU A 118 0.40 16.53 -16.28
N GLU A 119 -0.45 16.59 -17.31
CA GLU A 119 -0.76 17.83 -18.01
C GLU A 119 -1.56 18.79 -17.12
N TRP A 120 -2.52 18.28 -16.34
CA TRP A 120 -3.25 19.08 -15.35
C TRP A 120 -2.32 19.67 -14.28
N VAL A 121 -1.45 18.83 -13.70
CA VAL A 121 -0.49 19.26 -12.68
C VAL A 121 0.53 20.26 -13.23
N ASN A 122 0.85 20.21 -14.52
CA ASN A 122 1.77 21.15 -15.16
C ASN A 122 1.07 22.32 -15.87
N ALA A 123 -0.26 22.38 -15.87
CA ALA A 123 -1.00 23.47 -16.51
C ALA A 123 -0.64 24.83 -15.87
N PRO A 124 -0.70 25.94 -16.63
CA PRO A 124 -0.43 27.27 -16.10
C PRO A 124 -1.33 27.59 -14.90
N ASP A 125 -0.78 28.26 -13.88
CA ASP A 125 -1.52 28.55 -12.64
C ASP A 125 -2.81 29.35 -12.89
N GLU A 126 -2.80 30.28 -13.86
CA GLU A 126 -3.99 31.04 -14.23
C GLU A 126 -5.11 30.13 -14.74
N PHE A 127 -4.78 29.19 -15.63
CA PHE A 127 -5.72 28.18 -16.14
C PHE A 127 -6.22 27.28 -15.02
N ALA A 128 -5.32 26.73 -14.20
CA ALA A 128 -5.68 25.82 -13.13
C ALA A 128 -6.61 26.49 -12.10
N ASN A 129 -6.31 27.73 -11.70
CA ASN A 129 -7.15 28.49 -10.78
C ASN A 129 -8.53 28.80 -11.36
N GLN A 130 -8.62 29.09 -12.67
CA GLN A 130 -9.91 29.26 -13.35
C GLN A 130 -10.73 27.97 -13.31
N MET A 131 -10.14 26.82 -13.65
CA MET A 131 -10.83 25.52 -13.62
C MET A 131 -11.25 25.13 -12.21
N ILE A 132 -10.36 25.22 -11.22
CA ILE A 132 -10.66 24.89 -9.81
C ILE A 132 -11.84 25.71 -9.28
N SER A 133 -11.88 27.02 -9.59
CA SER A 133 -12.93 27.91 -9.10
C SER A 133 -14.22 27.89 -9.91
N HIS A 134 -14.27 27.19 -11.05
CA HIS A 134 -15.42 27.23 -11.94
C HIS A 134 -16.62 26.43 -11.38
N PRO A 135 -17.84 26.98 -11.37
CA PRO A 135 -19.01 26.31 -10.77
C PRO A 135 -19.34 24.94 -11.36
N VAL A 136 -19.12 24.72 -12.66
CA VAL A 136 -19.36 23.43 -13.33
C VAL A 136 -18.48 22.31 -12.74
N LEU A 137 -17.28 22.65 -12.29
CA LEU A 137 -16.30 21.72 -11.73
C LEU A 137 -16.44 21.56 -10.21
N SER A 138 -17.48 22.12 -9.57
CA SER A 138 -17.62 22.11 -8.11
C SER A 138 -17.59 20.71 -7.49
N HIS A 139 -18.11 19.71 -8.22
CA HIS A 139 -18.07 18.30 -7.78
C HIS A 139 -16.63 17.76 -7.71
N TYR A 140 -15.78 18.15 -8.66
CA TYR A 140 -14.41 17.69 -8.79
C TYR A 140 -13.36 18.66 -8.22
N HIS A 141 -13.80 19.77 -7.60
CA HIS A 141 -12.93 20.80 -7.02
C HIS A 141 -11.82 20.19 -6.15
N HIS A 142 -12.20 19.29 -5.24
CA HIS A 142 -11.24 18.63 -4.34
C HIS A 142 -10.16 17.87 -5.10
N TRP A 143 -10.54 17.06 -6.08
CA TRP A 143 -9.60 16.28 -6.87
C TRP A 143 -8.65 17.18 -7.68
N LEU A 144 -9.20 18.23 -8.30
CA LEU A 144 -8.43 19.22 -9.05
C LEU A 144 -7.41 19.95 -8.15
N GLU A 145 -7.82 20.35 -6.96
CA GLU A 145 -6.93 21.01 -5.99
C GLU A 145 -5.88 20.04 -5.42
N ALA A 146 -6.30 18.86 -4.97
CA ALA A 146 -5.44 17.87 -4.32
C ALA A 146 -4.33 17.38 -5.26
N THR A 147 -4.66 17.14 -6.54
CA THR A 147 -3.66 16.77 -7.57
C THR A 147 -2.65 17.90 -7.78
N ARG A 148 -3.09 19.17 -7.82
CA ARG A 148 -2.22 20.34 -7.96
C ARG A 148 -1.23 20.52 -6.81
N ARG A 149 -1.53 20.05 -5.60
CA ARG A 149 -0.59 20.13 -4.46
C ARG A 149 0.73 19.38 -4.70
N TYR A 150 0.78 18.46 -5.66
CA TYR A 150 2.00 17.76 -6.05
C TYR A 150 2.88 18.52 -7.04
N GLN A 151 2.38 19.59 -7.68
CA GLN A 151 3.12 20.38 -8.67
C GLN A 151 4.54 20.76 -8.23
N PRO A 152 4.79 21.31 -7.01
CA PRO A 152 6.15 21.68 -6.60
C PRO A 152 7.08 20.48 -6.38
N HIS A 153 6.53 19.26 -6.35
CA HIS A 153 7.23 18.01 -6.06
C HIS A 153 7.33 17.07 -7.27
N ARG A 154 6.83 17.51 -8.44
CA ARG A 154 7.00 16.78 -9.70
C ARG A 154 8.33 17.13 -10.35
N LEU A 155 8.95 16.12 -10.92
CA LEU A 155 10.12 16.29 -11.77
C LEU A 155 9.68 16.48 -13.23
N SER A 156 10.63 16.74 -14.12
CA SER A 156 10.34 16.72 -15.56
C SER A 156 9.96 15.31 -16.02
N GLU A 157 9.18 15.20 -17.10
CA GLU A 157 8.76 13.90 -17.65
C GLU A 157 9.93 12.92 -17.90
N PRO A 158 11.08 13.32 -18.50
CA PRO A 158 12.22 12.44 -18.64
C PRO A 158 12.80 11.96 -17.29
N GLU A 159 12.83 12.82 -16.27
CA GLU A 159 13.32 12.47 -14.93
C GLU A 159 12.38 11.49 -14.23
N GLU A 160 11.07 11.73 -14.28
CA GLU A 160 10.04 10.81 -13.76
C GLU A 160 10.16 9.43 -14.43
N LYS A 161 10.35 9.40 -15.75
CA LYS A 161 10.54 8.15 -16.50
C LYS A 161 11.78 7.38 -16.04
N ILE A 162 12.91 8.08 -15.86
CA ILE A 162 14.15 7.47 -15.37
C ILE A 162 13.96 6.90 -13.96
N LEU A 163 13.34 7.66 -13.04
CA LEU A 163 13.08 7.17 -11.68
C LEU A 163 12.18 5.94 -11.68
N ALA A 164 11.10 5.95 -12.47
CA ALA A 164 10.20 4.82 -12.60
C ALA A 164 10.92 3.56 -13.13
N GLU A 165 11.76 3.69 -14.16
CA GLU A 165 12.54 2.58 -14.70
C GLU A 165 13.56 2.04 -13.68
N LYS A 166 14.20 2.93 -12.90
CA LYS A 166 15.18 2.54 -11.89
C LYS A 166 14.55 1.90 -10.66
N ALA A 167 13.34 2.29 -10.26
CA ALA A 167 12.63 1.76 -9.10
C ALA A 167 12.51 0.22 -9.12
N VAL A 168 12.29 -0.35 -10.32
CA VAL A 168 12.20 -1.81 -10.55
C VAL A 168 13.44 -2.56 -10.06
N THR A 169 14.62 -1.97 -10.26
CA THR A 169 15.92 -2.53 -9.85
C THR A 169 16.46 -1.93 -8.54
N GLY A 170 15.84 -0.85 -8.06
CA GLY A 170 16.12 -0.16 -6.81
C GLY A 170 15.10 -0.55 -5.73
N ARG A 171 14.33 0.42 -5.24
CA ARG A 171 13.37 0.28 -4.13
C ARG A 171 12.51 -0.99 -4.18
N ASP A 172 11.95 -1.31 -5.35
CA ASP A 172 10.99 -2.40 -5.47
C ASP A 172 11.69 -3.76 -5.33
N ALA A 173 12.89 -3.91 -5.89
CA ALA A 173 13.71 -5.10 -5.72
C ALA A 173 14.14 -5.30 -4.26
N TRP A 174 14.54 -4.23 -3.57
CA TRP A 174 14.93 -4.30 -2.15
C TRP A 174 13.76 -4.61 -1.22
N THR A 175 12.58 -4.03 -1.51
CA THR A 175 11.34 -4.33 -0.77
C THR A 175 10.92 -5.78 -0.97
N ARG A 176 10.99 -6.30 -2.20
CA ARG A 176 10.74 -7.72 -2.49
C ARG A 176 11.75 -8.61 -1.76
N PHE A 177 13.04 -8.30 -1.84
CA PHE A 177 14.08 -9.06 -1.15
C PHE A 177 13.84 -9.12 0.36
N PHE A 178 13.49 -8.00 1.00
CA PHE A 178 13.13 -7.97 2.41
C PHE A 178 11.99 -8.95 2.74
N SER A 179 10.90 -8.89 1.97
CA SER A 179 9.73 -9.74 2.15
C SER A 179 10.05 -11.22 1.96
N GLU A 180 10.77 -11.58 0.90
CA GLU A 180 11.19 -12.97 0.63
C GLU A 180 12.17 -13.48 1.68
N PHE A 181 13.13 -12.66 2.10
CA PHE A 181 14.12 -13.01 3.10
C PHE A 181 13.45 -13.33 4.45
N LEU A 182 12.55 -12.47 4.92
CA LEU A 182 11.80 -12.72 6.15
C LEU A 182 10.80 -13.88 6.00
N GLY A 183 10.11 -13.98 4.86
CA GLY A 183 9.16 -15.07 4.59
C GLY A 183 9.81 -16.46 4.59
N ASN A 184 11.06 -16.56 4.14
CA ASN A 184 11.84 -17.79 4.14
C ASN A 184 12.56 -18.06 5.46
N THR A 185 12.61 -17.08 6.37
CA THR A 185 13.25 -17.26 7.67
C THR A 185 12.49 -18.29 8.51
N ARG A 186 13.24 -19.16 9.19
CA ARG A 186 12.70 -20.14 10.13
C ARG A 186 13.29 -19.95 11.53
N TYR A 187 12.46 -20.23 12.51
CA TYR A 187 12.73 -20.00 13.92
C TYR A 187 12.68 -21.35 14.65
N PRO A 188 13.85 -21.89 15.05
CA PRO A 188 13.90 -23.16 15.77
C PRO A 188 13.23 -23.04 17.13
N PHE A 189 12.22 -23.88 17.39
CA PHE A 189 11.51 -23.90 18.66
C PHE A 189 10.96 -25.30 18.94
N GLU A 190 11.34 -25.89 20.08
CA GLU A 190 10.86 -27.20 20.54
C GLU A 190 11.00 -28.35 19.51
N GLY A 191 12.06 -28.30 18.69
CA GLY A 191 12.35 -29.32 17.68
C GLY A 191 11.67 -29.07 16.32
N GLU A 192 10.93 -27.97 16.19
CA GLU A 192 10.28 -27.54 14.96
C GLU A 192 10.92 -26.27 14.38
N GLU A 193 10.79 -26.10 13.06
CA GLU A 193 11.19 -24.89 12.35
C GLU A 193 9.96 -24.04 12.05
N LEU A 194 9.71 -23.04 12.89
CA LEU A 194 8.49 -22.23 12.82
C LEU A 194 8.64 -21.05 11.85
N THR A 195 7.51 -20.62 11.29
CA THR A 195 7.41 -19.31 10.59
C THR A 195 7.41 -18.16 11.60
N GLN A 196 7.63 -16.93 11.13
CA GLN A 196 7.57 -15.73 11.97
C GLN A 196 6.22 -15.61 12.71
N SER A 197 5.10 -15.77 12.01
CA SER A 197 3.77 -15.71 12.63
C SER A 197 3.57 -16.81 13.67
N ALA A 198 4.04 -18.03 13.39
CA ALA A 198 3.92 -19.16 14.30
C ALA A 198 4.74 -18.94 15.59
N ILE A 199 6.01 -18.50 15.51
CA ILE A 199 6.80 -18.21 16.71
C ILE A 199 6.24 -17.03 17.51
N LEU A 200 5.81 -15.94 16.84
CA LEU A 200 5.23 -14.78 17.52
C LEU A 200 3.88 -15.09 18.19
N SER A 201 3.10 -16.03 17.63
CA SER A 201 1.86 -16.49 18.27
C SER A 201 2.10 -17.13 19.65
N LYS A 202 3.30 -17.71 19.87
CA LYS A 202 3.68 -18.27 21.17
C LYS A 202 3.80 -17.20 22.24
N LEU A 203 3.92 -15.91 21.89
CA LEU A 203 3.91 -14.81 22.85
C LEU A 203 2.53 -14.55 23.49
N TYR A 204 1.47 -15.16 22.99
CA TYR A 204 0.10 -14.99 23.49
C TYR A 204 -0.35 -16.15 24.39
N VAL A 205 0.49 -17.17 24.57
CA VAL A 205 0.09 -18.33 25.39
C VAL A 205 0.13 -17.99 26.89
N PRO A 206 -0.71 -18.65 27.73
CA PRO A 206 -0.71 -18.40 29.17
C PRO A 206 0.62 -18.73 29.85
N ASP A 207 1.33 -19.75 29.36
CA ASP A 207 2.61 -20.19 29.92
C ASP A 207 3.74 -19.18 29.65
N ARG A 208 4.23 -18.56 30.73
CA ARG A 208 5.29 -17.55 30.67
C ARG A 208 6.63 -18.11 30.19
N ASP A 209 6.96 -19.35 30.51
CA ASP A 209 8.23 -19.95 30.10
C ASP A 209 8.25 -20.17 28.58
N VAL A 210 7.13 -20.62 28.01
CA VAL A 210 6.94 -20.73 26.56
C VAL A 210 7.14 -19.37 25.89
N ARG A 211 6.48 -18.31 26.40
CA ARG A 211 6.65 -16.94 25.85
C ARG A 211 8.11 -16.49 25.89
N LYS A 212 8.80 -16.71 27.02
CA LYS A 212 10.20 -16.33 27.20
C LYS A 212 11.13 -17.05 26.23
N ARG A 213 10.99 -18.38 26.11
CA ARG A 213 11.80 -19.17 25.16
C ARG A 213 11.50 -18.78 23.72
N ALA A 214 10.24 -18.50 23.38
CA ALA A 214 9.86 -18.09 22.03
C ALA A 214 10.45 -16.72 21.66
N ALA A 215 10.38 -15.74 22.57
CA ALA A 215 10.98 -14.43 22.38
C ALA A 215 12.51 -14.50 22.22
N ALA A 216 13.18 -15.36 22.99
CA ALA A 216 14.61 -15.60 22.86
C ALA A 216 14.96 -16.24 21.51
N ALA A 217 14.26 -17.31 21.11
CA ALA A 217 14.47 -17.97 19.83
C ALA A 217 14.25 -17.01 18.64
N PHE A 218 13.20 -16.19 18.70
CA PHE A 218 12.97 -15.13 17.72
C PHE A 218 14.13 -14.14 17.67
N THR A 219 14.53 -13.61 18.83
CA THR A 219 15.61 -12.62 18.93
C THR A 219 16.95 -13.16 18.43
N ASP A 220 17.31 -14.41 18.75
CA ASP A 220 18.57 -15.03 18.34
C ASP A 220 18.69 -15.15 16.81
N VAL A 221 17.58 -15.48 16.14
CA VAL A 221 17.54 -15.52 14.67
C VAL A 221 17.64 -14.11 14.10
N MET A 222 16.87 -13.16 14.62
CA MET A 222 16.89 -11.78 14.14
C MET A 222 18.26 -11.11 14.33
N GLN A 223 18.97 -11.40 15.43
CA GLN A 223 20.33 -10.91 15.65
C GLN A 223 21.30 -11.39 14.58
N LYS A 224 21.21 -12.65 14.16
CA LYS A 224 22.03 -13.19 13.06
C LYS A 224 21.73 -12.51 11.73
N GLN A 225 20.50 -12.04 11.54
CA GLN A 225 20.05 -11.36 10.32
C GLN A 225 20.30 -9.85 10.35
N LEU A 226 20.64 -9.29 11.50
CA LEU A 226 20.80 -7.85 11.72
C LEU A 226 21.67 -7.17 10.65
N PRO A 227 22.82 -7.72 10.20
CA PRO A 227 23.62 -7.07 9.16
C PRO A 227 22.87 -6.91 7.83
N VAL A 228 22.12 -7.95 7.40
CA VAL A 228 21.34 -7.92 6.16
C VAL A 228 20.18 -6.94 6.28
N LEU A 229 19.41 -7.03 7.36
CA LEU A 229 18.26 -6.15 7.58
C LEU A 229 18.66 -4.67 7.69
N THR A 230 19.79 -4.40 8.36
CA THR A 230 20.35 -3.04 8.46
C THR A 230 20.78 -2.52 7.09
N PHE A 231 21.41 -3.35 6.27
CA PHE A 231 21.82 -2.95 4.92
C PHE A 231 20.62 -2.61 4.04
N VAL A 232 19.58 -3.45 4.07
CA VAL A 232 18.33 -3.21 3.33
C VAL A 232 17.67 -1.90 3.78
N PHE A 233 17.51 -1.71 5.09
CA PHE A 233 16.90 -0.49 5.65
C PHE A 233 17.67 0.76 5.25
N ASN A 234 19.00 0.77 5.40
CA ASN A 234 19.83 1.92 5.06
C ASN A 234 19.80 2.23 3.57
N THR A 235 19.73 1.21 2.71
CA THR A 235 19.63 1.40 1.25
C THR A 235 18.31 2.07 0.88
N LEU A 236 17.19 1.57 1.41
CA LEU A 236 15.87 2.15 1.20
C LEU A 236 15.75 3.57 1.79
N ALA A 237 16.32 3.81 2.96
CA ALA A 237 16.34 5.13 3.59
C ALA A 237 17.16 6.14 2.78
N ALA A 238 18.31 5.73 2.22
CA ALA A 238 19.15 6.59 1.39
C ALA A 238 18.50 6.92 0.04
N GLU A 239 17.80 5.94 -0.57
CA GLU A 239 16.99 6.15 -1.77
C GLU A 239 15.85 7.13 -1.49
N LYS A 240 15.06 6.91 -0.42
CA LYS A 240 13.99 7.83 -0.01
C LYS A 240 14.50 9.25 0.24
N ALA A 241 15.63 9.40 0.92
CA ALA A 241 16.23 10.72 1.15
C ALA A 241 16.69 11.41 -0.15
N SER A 242 17.14 10.63 -1.14
CA SER A 242 17.51 11.16 -2.46
C SER A 242 16.27 11.60 -3.24
N ASP A 243 15.21 10.80 -3.25
CA ASP A 243 13.93 11.12 -3.87
C ASP A 243 13.31 12.37 -3.25
N ASP A 244 13.29 12.45 -1.91
CA ASP A 244 12.74 13.60 -1.19
C ASP A 244 13.43 14.90 -1.59
N ARG A 245 14.77 14.86 -1.66
CA ARG A 245 15.57 16.02 -2.07
C ARG A 245 15.31 16.41 -3.53
N LEU A 246 15.26 15.44 -4.45
CA LEU A 246 15.00 15.70 -5.86
C LEU A 246 13.60 16.30 -6.06
N ARG A 247 12.63 15.82 -5.31
CA ARG A 247 11.24 16.29 -5.31
C ARG A 247 10.99 17.47 -4.38
N HIS A 248 12.02 18.09 -3.82
CA HIS A 248 11.91 19.28 -2.96
C HIS A 248 10.96 19.11 -1.76
N TYR A 249 10.82 17.90 -1.20
CA TYR A 249 10.06 17.72 0.04
C TYR A 249 10.85 18.34 1.21
N PRO A 250 10.20 19.17 2.05
CA PRO A 250 10.90 19.90 3.12
C PRO A 250 11.35 19.00 4.26
N SER A 251 10.69 17.84 4.45
CA SER A 251 11.08 16.84 5.44
C SER A 251 10.80 15.41 4.95
N TRP A 252 11.36 14.43 5.65
CA TRP A 252 11.19 12.99 5.36
C TRP A 252 9.72 12.53 5.45
N VAL A 253 8.87 13.24 6.22
CA VAL A 253 7.46 12.89 6.44
C VAL A 253 6.51 13.63 5.51
N SER A 254 6.93 14.77 4.95
CA SER A 254 6.05 15.68 4.22
C SER A 254 5.39 15.02 3.00
N SER A 255 6.09 14.13 2.29
CA SER A 255 5.50 13.40 1.15
C SER A 255 4.34 12.50 1.58
N ARG A 256 4.41 11.91 2.79
CA ARG A 256 3.34 11.05 3.34
C ARG A 256 2.20 11.90 3.89
N ASN A 257 2.51 13.02 4.54
CA ASN A 257 1.52 13.94 5.07
C ASN A 257 0.69 14.56 3.93
N LEU A 258 1.36 14.99 2.85
CA LEU A 258 0.72 15.44 1.62
C LEU A 258 -0.21 14.37 1.03
N ALA A 259 0.25 13.11 0.95
CA ALA A 259 -0.56 11.99 0.45
C ALA A 259 -1.78 11.67 1.32
N ASN A 260 -1.72 11.96 2.61
CA ASN A 260 -2.85 11.83 3.53
C ASN A 260 -3.70 13.12 3.61
N GLU A 261 -3.32 14.17 2.89
CA GLU A 261 -3.92 15.52 2.96
C GLU A 261 -3.93 16.11 4.38
N VAL A 262 -2.84 15.88 5.13
CA VAL A 262 -2.65 16.38 6.50
C VAL A 262 -1.44 17.31 6.54
N SER A 263 -1.51 18.38 7.34
CA SER A 263 -0.36 19.26 7.55
C SER A 263 0.67 18.63 8.48
N ASP A 264 1.94 19.03 8.34
CA ASP A 264 3.02 18.55 9.20
C ASP A 264 2.73 18.88 10.68
N GLU A 265 2.12 20.03 10.97
CA GLU A 265 1.77 20.45 12.33
C GLU A 265 0.71 19.55 12.99
N VAL A 266 -0.24 19.02 12.21
CA VAL A 266 -1.25 18.09 12.74
C VAL A 266 -0.61 16.76 13.13
N VAL A 267 0.32 16.26 12.32
CA VAL A 267 1.06 15.02 12.62
C VAL A 267 1.99 15.24 13.81
N ASP A 268 2.68 16.37 13.87
CA ASP A 268 3.52 16.75 15.02
C ASP A 268 2.68 16.88 16.30
N ALA A 269 1.49 17.47 16.22
CA ALA A 269 0.57 17.58 17.35
C ALA A 269 0.16 16.19 17.86
N LEU A 270 -0.15 15.24 16.97
CA LEU A 270 -0.43 13.85 17.35
C LEU A 270 0.77 13.19 18.03
N ILE A 271 1.96 13.31 17.44
CA ILE A 271 3.20 12.76 18.01
C ILE A 271 3.43 13.33 19.42
N ASN A 272 3.33 14.65 19.57
CA ASN A 272 3.52 15.33 20.85
C ASN A 272 2.46 14.94 21.89
N ALA A 273 1.19 14.85 21.49
CA ALA A 273 0.11 14.42 22.39
C ALA A 273 0.31 12.99 22.90
N VAL A 274 0.79 12.08 22.05
CA VAL A 274 1.05 10.68 22.43
C VAL A 274 2.32 10.56 23.27
N THR A 275 3.43 11.16 22.83
CA THR A 275 4.75 11.04 23.49
C THR A 275 4.80 11.74 24.85
N SER A 276 4.08 12.86 25.02
CA SER A 276 3.95 13.54 26.32
C SER A 276 3.16 12.73 27.36
N ARG A 277 2.44 11.68 26.94
CA ARG A 277 1.60 10.84 27.80
C ARG A 277 2.08 9.39 27.93
N TYR A 278 3.39 9.15 27.79
CA TYR A 278 3.99 7.84 28.09
C TYR A 278 3.79 7.38 29.54
N ASP A 279 3.42 8.28 30.47
CA ASP A 279 2.96 7.94 31.82
C ASP A 279 1.75 6.99 31.82
N ILE A 280 0.86 7.10 30.83
CA ILE A 280 -0.32 6.22 30.72
C ILE A 280 0.11 4.79 30.40
N VAL A 281 1.02 4.62 29.43
CA VAL A 281 1.56 3.31 29.04
C VAL A 281 2.38 2.71 30.18
N GLU A 282 3.18 3.53 30.87
CA GLU A 282 3.92 3.10 32.06
C GLU A 282 2.97 2.62 33.17
N ARG A 283 1.90 3.37 33.45
CA ARG A 283 0.87 2.99 34.44
C ARG A 283 0.18 1.68 34.06
N TYR A 284 -0.16 1.50 32.78
CA TYR A 284 -0.75 0.26 32.28
C TYR A 284 0.17 -0.94 32.51
N TYR A 285 1.46 -0.85 32.17
CA TYR A 285 2.39 -1.97 32.38
C TYR A 285 2.73 -2.21 33.85
N LYS A 286 2.74 -1.17 34.71
CA LYS A 286 2.84 -1.34 36.17
C LYS A 286 1.66 -2.14 36.73
N LEU A 287 0.43 -1.78 36.32
CA LEU A 287 -0.78 -2.51 36.71
C LEU A 287 -0.75 -3.95 36.17
N LYS A 288 -0.42 -4.14 34.89
CA LYS A 288 -0.34 -5.49 34.29
C LYS A 288 0.68 -6.36 35.01
N ARG A 289 1.84 -5.81 35.38
CA ARG A 289 2.86 -6.50 36.18
C ARG A 289 2.30 -6.99 37.52
N GLU A 290 1.56 -6.14 38.23
CA GLU A 290 0.93 -6.47 39.52
C GLU A 290 -0.14 -7.54 39.36
N LEU A 291 -1.00 -7.42 38.34
CA LEU A 291 -2.05 -8.41 38.05
C LEU A 291 -1.49 -9.79 37.66
N LEU A 292 -0.36 -9.82 36.95
CA LEU A 292 0.33 -11.06 36.60
C LEU A 292 1.18 -11.63 37.75
N GLY A 293 1.35 -10.89 38.86
CA GLY A 293 2.13 -11.33 40.01
C GLY A 293 3.63 -11.53 39.71
N VAL A 294 4.20 -10.78 38.77
CA VAL A 294 5.62 -10.90 38.37
C VAL A 294 6.44 -9.74 38.93
N ASP A 295 7.69 -10.00 39.34
CA ASP A 295 8.58 -8.97 39.90
C ASP A 295 8.96 -7.89 38.84
N LYS A 296 9.30 -8.36 37.63
CA LYS A 296 9.61 -7.52 36.48
C LYS A 296 8.85 -8.02 35.24
N LEU A 297 8.28 -7.05 34.53
CA LEU A 297 7.60 -7.26 33.25
C LEU A 297 8.63 -7.09 32.12
N TYR A 298 8.71 -8.10 31.25
CA TYR A 298 9.57 -8.09 30.07
C TYR A 298 8.72 -7.95 28.79
N ASP A 299 9.35 -7.79 27.64
CA ASP A 299 8.68 -7.70 26.33
C ASP A 299 7.79 -8.92 26.05
N TYR A 300 8.23 -10.13 26.42
CA TYR A 300 7.46 -11.36 26.30
C TYR A 300 6.28 -11.49 27.28
N ASP A 301 6.07 -10.53 28.18
CA ASP A 301 4.90 -10.47 29.07
C ASP A 301 3.84 -9.48 28.56
N ARG A 302 4.09 -8.75 27.47
CA ARG A 302 3.17 -7.71 26.97
C ARG A 302 1.84 -8.26 26.47
N TYR A 303 1.84 -9.48 25.93
CA TYR A 303 0.67 -10.17 25.37
C TYR A 303 0.12 -11.28 26.26
N ALA A 304 0.66 -11.41 27.48
CA ALA A 304 0.17 -12.33 28.50
C ALA A 304 -1.26 -12.01 28.96
#